data_AF-A0A2W4L9F8-F1
#
_entry.id   AF-A0A2W4L9F8-F1
#
_cell.length_a   1.000
_cell.length_b   1.000
_cell.length_c   1.000
_cell.angle_alpha   90.00
_cell.angle_beta   90.00
_cell.angle_gamma   90.00
#
_symmetry.space_group_name_H-M   'P 1'
#
loop_
_entity.id
_entity.type
_entity.pdbx_description
1 polymer ?
#
loop_
_entity_poly.entity_id
_entity_poly.type
_entity_poly.pdbx_seq_one_letter_code
_entity_poly.pdbx_strand_id
1 'polypeptide(L)' 'VHHFLLAAVGGELSDADVEVTEVAWVPFADLQRKLAYADERELAGKALELIEAAKARLTPRSSDEAGD' A
#
# COMPACT_ATOMS: atom_id res chain seq x y z
N VAL A 1 -16.19 -8.19 6.05
CA VAL A 1 -15.36 -7.90 4.85
C VAL A 1 -13.91 -8.19 5.20
N HIS A 2 -13.16 -8.82 4.31
CA HIS A 2 -11.72 -9.08 4.48
C HIS A 2 -10.94 -8.20 3.50
N HIS A 3 -9.85 -7.61 3.98
CA HIS A 3 -8.99 -6.75 3.18
C HIS A 3 -7.62 -7.42 3.02
N PHE A 4 -7.07 -7.36 1.82
CA PHE A 4 -5.78 -7.95 1.47
C PHE A 4 -4.86 -6.89 0.90
N LEU A 5 -3.57 -7.00 1.18
CA LEU A 5 -2.53 -6.21 0.53
C LEU A 5 -1.99 -6.99 -0.66
N LEU A 6 -1.98 -6.34 -1.83
CA LEU A 6 -1.51 -6.92 -3.07
C LEU A 6 -0.43 -6.03 -3.68
N ALA A 7 0.60 -6.66 -4.24
CA ALA A 7 1.57 -5.98 -5.07
C ALA A 7 1.06 -5.99 -6.52
N ALA A 8 0.95 -4.81 -7.13
CA ALA A 8 0.70 -4.71 -8.56
C ALA A 8 1.95 -5.16 -9.31
N VAL A 9 1.83 -6.23 -10.10
CA VAL A 9 2.92 -6.80 -10.90
C VAL A 9 2.76 -6.52 -12.41
N GLY A 10 1.63 -5.94 -12.81
CA GLY A 10 1.30 -5.61 -14.19
C GLY A 10 -0.18 -5.24 -14.36
N GLY A 11 -0.60 -5.02 -15.60
CA GLY A 11 -1.96 -4.60 -15.96
C GLY A 11 -2.14 -3.09 -16.08
N GLU A 12 -3.33 -2.68 -16.50
CA GLU A 12 -3.74 -1.29 -16.69
C GLU A 12 -4.99 -1.00 -15.86
N LEU A 13 -5.15 0.23 -15.40
CA LEU A 13 -6.36 0.64 -14.69
C LEU A 13 -7.52 0.78 -15.68
N SER A 14 -8.73 0.39 -15.28
CA SER A 14 -9.94 0.50 -16.08
C SER A 14 -11.11 0.97 -15.22
N ASP A 15 -11.79 2.01 -15.66
CA ASP A 15 -13.05 2.55 -15.13
C ASP A 15 -14.25 2.16 -16.00
N ALA A 16 -14.11 1.17 -16.88
CA ALA A 16 -15.17 0.77 -17.80
C ALA A 16 -16.42 0.17 -17.10
N ASP A 17 -16.31 -0.16 -15.81
CA ASP A 17 -17.43 -0.64 -15.00
C ASP A 17 -18.34 0.53 -14.62
N VAL A 18 -19.65 0.36 -14.78
CA VAL A 18 -20.66 1.38 -14.49
C VAL A 18 -20.69 1.81 -13.01
N GLU A 19 -20.22 0.95 -12.11
CA GLU A 19 -20.12 1.26 -10.68
C GLU A 19 -18.88 2.11 -10.34
N VAL A 20 -17.98 2.35 -11.30
CA VAL A 20 -16.71 3.07 -11.11
C VAL A 20 -16.72 4.38 -11.89
N THR A 21 -16.55 5.50 -11.19
CA THR A 21 -16.44 6.83 -11.82
C THR A 21 -15.01 7.17 -12.21
N GLU A 22 -14.02 6.76 -11.41
CA GLU A 22 -12.60 7.03 -11.64
C GLU A 22 -11.77 5.95 -10.95
N VAL A 23 -10.64 5.59 -11.55
CA VAL A 23 -9.63 4.72 -10.93
C VAL A 23 -8.25 5.33 -11.08
N ALA A 24 -7.48 5.34 -10.00
CA ALA A 24 -6.13 5.90 -9.98
C ALA A 24 -5.24 5.19 -8.97
N TRP A 25 -3.95 5.07 -9.33
CA TRP A 25 -2.90 4.87 -8.33
C TRP A 25 -2.68 6.18 -7.59
N VAL A 26 -2.73 6.12 -6.27
CA VAL A 26 -2.58 7.30 -5.42
C VAL A 26 -1.45 7.10 -4.42
N PRO A 27 -0.66 8.14 -4.12
CA PRO A 27 0.32 8.08 -3.04
C PRO A 27 -0.35 7.75 -1.70
N PHE A 28 0.30 6.95 -0.85
CA PHE A 28 -0.24 6.59 0.47
C PHE A 28 -0.54 7.83 1.34
N ALA A 29 0.30 8.86 1.27
CA ALA A 29 0.11 10.12 1.98
C ALA A 29 -1.22 10.82 1.60
N ASP A 30 -1.76 10.52 0.42
CA ASP A 30 -3.01 11.09 -0.09
C ASP A 30 -4.25 10.26 0.24
N LEU A 31 -4.10 9.04 0.78
CA LEU A 31 -5.25 8.19 1.07
C LEU A 31 -6.14 8.78 2.17
N GLN A 32 -5.55 9.39 3.20
CA GLN A 32 -6.29 9.97 4.32
C GLN A 32 -7.25 11.08 3.87
N ARG A 33 -6.92 11.83 2.81
CA ARG A 33 -7.78 12.89 2.25
C ARG A 33 -8.78 12.38 1.21
N LYS A 34 -8.53 11.21 0.62
CA LYS A 34 -9.38 10.63 -0.45
C LYS A 34 -10.43 9.67 0.07
N LEU A 35 -10.16 8.97 1.18
CA LEU A 35 -11.09 8.00 1.78
C LEU A 35 -12.17 8.71 2.59
N ALA A 36 -13.42 8.42 2.26
CA ALA A 36 -14.58 9.08 2.85
C ALA A 36 -14.82 8.62 4.29
N TYR A 37 -14.66 7.32 4.57
CA TYR A 37 -15.03 6.74 5.85
C TYR A 37 -13.84 6.58 6.80
N ALA A 38 -14.11 6.66 8.10
CA ALA A 38 -13.07 6.65 9.13
C ALA A 38 -12.38 5.29 9.28
N ASP A 39 -13.15 4.21 9.11
CA ASP A 39 -12.66 2.84 9.11
C ASP A 39 -11.75 2.56 7.91
N GLU A 40 -12.07 3.07 6.73
CA GLU A 40 -11.19 3.00 5.55
C GLU A 40 -9.85 3.70 5.81
N ARG A 41 -9.88 4.88 6.44
CA ARG A 41 -8.67 5.64 6.82
C ARG A 41 -7.83 4.89 7.85
N GLU A 42 -8.47 4.27 8.85
CA GLU A 42 -7.80 3.43 9.84
C GLU A 42 -7.16 2.20 9.18
N LEU A 43 -7.88 1.55 8.27
CA LEU A 43 -7.37 0.42 7.50
C LEU A 43 -6.15 0.80 6.65
N ALA A 44 -6.19 1.96 5.98
CA ALA A 44 -5.06 2.48 5.22
C ALA A 44 -3.83 2.76 6.10
N GLY A 45 -4.04 3.22 7.34
CA GLY A 45 -2.96 3.37 8.33
C GLY A 45 -2.31 2.04 8.67
N LYS A 46 -3.11 1.01 9.00
CA LYS A 46 -2.62 -0.35 9.29
C LYS A 46 -1.87 -0.97 8.10
N ALA A 47 -2.36 -0.72 6.88
CA ALA A 47 -1.70 -1.17 5.66
C ALA A 47 -0.28 -0.59 5.53
N LEU A 48 -0.10 0.69 5.85
CA LEU A 48 1.19 1.36 5.80
C LEU A 48 2.18 0.75 6.80
N GLU A 49 1.74 0.50 8.04
CA GLU A 49 2.57 -0.15 9.06
C GLU A 49 3.04 -1.54 8.61
N LEU A 50 2.16 -2.33 7.99
CA LEU A 50 2.51 -3.65 7.46
C LEU A 50 3.50 -3.58 6.30
N ILE A 51 3.34 -2.60 5.40
CA ILE A 51 4.24 -2.39 4.27
C ILE A 51 5.64 -2.00 4.76
N GLU A 52 5.74 -1.06 5.69
CA GLU A 52 7.03 -0.64 6.26
C GLU A 52 7.70 -1.78 7.03
N ALA A 53 6.93 -2.55 7.79
CA ALA A 53 7.45 -3.76 8.45
C ALA A 53 7.93 -4.82 7.45
N ALA A 54 7.24 -5.00 6.32
CA ALA A 54 7.65 -5.93 5.27
C ALA A 54 8.93 -5.44 4.57
N LYS A 55 9.02 -4.16 4.22
CA LYS A 55 10.23 -3.55 3.65
C LYS A 55 11.43 -3.74 4.56
N ALA A 56 11.29 -3.46 5.87
CA ALA A 56 12.38 -3.61 6.83
C ALA A 56 12.93 -5.05 6.92
N ARG A 57 12.09 -6.07 6.67
CA ARG A 57 12.53 -7.48 6.62
C ARG A 57 13.22 -7.84 5.31
N LEU A 58 12.91 -7.13 4.23
CA LEU A 58 13.44 -7.37 2.89
C LEU A 58 14.71 -6.57 2.60
N THR A 59 14.97 -5.48 3.35
CA THR A 59 16.25 -4.77 3.29
C THR A 59 17.33 -5.69 3.87
N PRO A 60 18.30 -6.16 3.08
CA PRO A 60 19.40 -6.95 3.63
C PRO A 60 20.10 -6.10 4.69
N ARG A 61 20.28 -6.64 5.91
CA ARG A 61 21.21 -6.05 6.87
C ARG A 61 22.54 -5.94 6.14
N SER A 62 23.04 -4.72 5.93
CA SER A 62 24.35 -4.53 5.31
C SER A 62 25.35 -5.39 6.06
N SER A 63 26.11 -6.18 5.31
CA SER A 63 27.19 -7.02 5.80
C SER A 63 28.37 -6.17 6.25
N ASP A 64 28.16 -5.24 7.18
CA ASP A 64 29.22 -4.44 7.78
C ASP A 64 29.40 -4.89 9.22
N GLU A 65 30.09 -6.02 9.38
CA GLU A 65 30.88 -6.41 10.57
C GLU A 65 31.72 -7.64 10.20
N ALA A 66 32.56 -7.51 9.18
CA ALA A 66 33.63 -8.46 8.89
C ALA A 66 34.93 -7.70 8.52
N GLY A 67 35.92 -7.81 9.41
CA GLY A 67 37.29 -7.27 9.30
C GLY A 67 37.49 -6.11 10.28
N ASP A 68 38.37 -6.17 11.28
CA ASP A 68 39.52 -7.03 11.64
C ASP A 68 39.60 -7.07 13.18
#